data_AF-A0A2N2JN79-F1
#
_entry.id   AF-A0A2N2JN79-F1
#
_cell.length_a   1.000
_cell.length_b   1.000
_cell.length_c   1.000
_cell.angle_alpha   90.00
_cell.angle_beta   90.00
_cell.angle_gamma   90.00
#
_symmetry.space_group_name_H-M   'P 1'
#
loop_
_entity.id
_entity.type
_entity.pdbx_description
1 polymer ?
#
loop_
_entity_poly.entity_id
_entity_poly.type
_entity_poly.pdbx_seq_one_letter_code
_entity_poly.pdbx_strand_id
1 'polypeptide(L)'
;GPLTVYLAGHGAPAVRSADVQLALWGGAGLLPRDLAETLDAAPRGRSGRQVRLVMSSCFSGAFADVLFTAADPTRGAAPELRCGLFASTWDRPSSGCDPDPDARRGGYGAQLLRALAGQRADGAAIDAATLDLDHDGHVSLLEAHTHARAAAAGFDVPTTTSERWLRHVATSAGWPVPLVGADTAPSAPVALPEEDAVIAALGPRLEAAGELAVGARIAALQRDLAALDQALAAASEAEADAADRIAAETLARWPVLDDPWHPDYAATLATEREAIEGWFKAHADYHAYLAAKDATDRASARRDEALLTLGPWLTLQRAHETRRLAAHLAARGGPERTTFDALRACERGLAP
;
A
#
# COMPACT_ATOMS: atom_id res chain seq x y z
N GLY A 1 -8.54 22.31 -17.26
CA GLY A 1 -8.68 21.10 -16.43
C GLY A 1 -7.38 20.79 -15.72
N PRO A 2 -7.43 20.10 -14.56
CA PRO A 2 -6.24 19.65 -13.83
C PRO A 2 -5.34 18.78 -14.72
N LEU A 3 -4.06 18.69 -14.38
CA LEU A 3 -3.16 17.68 -14.92
C LEU A 3 -3.21 16.47 -13.98
N THR A 4 -3.76 15.35 -14.46
CA THR A 4 -3.71 14.07 -13.74
C THR A 4 -2.49 13.28 -14.21
N VAL A 5 -1.64 12.88 -13.28
CA VAL A 5 -0.47 12.03 -13.51
C VAL A 5 -0.72 10.69 -12.83
N TYR A 6 -0.80 9.62 -13.62
CA TYR A 6 -0.91 8.25 -13.11
C TYR A 6 0.48 7.61 -13.11
N LEU A 7 0.94 7.16 -11.95
CA LEU A 7 2.23 6.49 -11.76
C LEU A 7 1.99 5.08 -11.23
N ALA A 8 2.51 4.08 -11.93
CA ALA A 8 2.53 2.69 -11.47
C ALA A 8 3.94 2.13 -11.67
N GLY A 9 4.44 1.41 -10.68
CA GLY A 9 5.80 0.90 -10.66
C GLY A 9 6.20 0.38 -9.29
N HIS A 10 7.49 0.06 -9.14
CA HIS A 10 8.01 -0.46 -7.87
C HIS A 10 8.37 0.67 -6.91
N GLY A 11 7.83 0.60 -5.70
CA GLY A 11 8.23 1.46 -4.59
C GLY A 11 9.25 0.77 -3.69
N ALA A 12 10.27 1.49 -3.25
CA ALA A 12 11.26 1.00 -2.30
C ALA A 12 10.99 1.55 -0.89
N PRO A 13 11.06 0.71 0.16
CA PRO A 13 10.90 1.18 1.54
C PRO A 13 12.06 2.09 1.94
N ALA A 14 11.81 2.98 2.89
CA ALA A 14 12.84 3.78 3.52
C ALA A 14 12.54 3.99 5.01
N VAL A 15 13.56 4.38 5.78
CA VAL A 15 13.41 4.68 7.22
C VAL A 15 12.54 5.93 7.43
N ARG A 16 12.61 6.89 6.50
CA ARG A 16 11.85 8.14 6.52
C ARG A 16 10.99 8.24 5.27
N SER A 17 9.77 8.79 5.38
CA SER A 17 8.89 9.01 4.23
C SER A 17 9.57 9.80 3.10
N ALA A 18 10.37 10.81 3.45
CA ALA A 18 11.08 11.66 2.50
C ALA A 18 12.12 10.94 1.62
N ASP A 19 12.52 9.72 2.00
CA ASP A 19 13.53 8.91 1.30
C ASP A 19 12.91 7.72 0.55
N VAL A 20 11.59 7.54 0.60
CA VAL A 20 10.87 6.55 -0.21
C VAL A 20 11.04 6.88 -1.68
N GLN A 21 11.26 5.85 -2.50
CA GLN A 21 11.52 6.02 -3.93
C GLN A 21 10.52 5.25 -4.77
N LEU A 22 10.12 5.84 -5.89
CA LEU A 22 9.55 5.13 -7.02
C LEU A 22 10.69 4.79 -7.99
N ALA A 23 10.91 3.51 -8.26
CA ALA A 23 11.92 3.06 -9.20
C ALA A 23 11.58 3.53 -10.63
N LEU A 24 12.57 4.09 -11.31
CA LEU A 24 12.53 4.46 -12.71
C LEU A 24 13.39 3.51 -13.53
N TRP A 25 13.15 3.50 -14.84
CA TRP A 25 14.01 2.79 -15.78
C TRP A 25 15.46 3.28 -15.70
N GLY A 26 16.42 2.35 -15.85
CA GLY A 26 17.85 2.66 -15.76
C GLY A 26 18.39 2.74 -14.32
N GLY A 27 17.62 2.30 -13.33
CA GLY A 27 18.08 2.21 -11.93
C GLY A 27 18.03 3.51 -11.13
N ALA A 28 17.48 4.59 -11.71
CA ALA A 28 17.21 5.82 -10.99
C ALA A 28 15.96 5.66 -10.10
N GLY A 29 15.87 6.46 -9.03
CA GLY A 29 14.69 6.56 -8.17
C GLY A 29 14.14 7.97 -8.19
N LEU A 30 12.81 8.11 -8.28
CA LEU A 30 12.11 9.37 -8.07
C LEU A 30 11.75 9.49 -6.59
N LEU A 31 12.12 10.59 -5.96
CA LEU A 31 11.75 10.91 -4.58
C LEU A 31 10.57 11.90 -4.53
N PRO A 32 9.83 11.98 -3.41
CA PRO A 32 8.82 13.01 -3.21
C PRO A 32 9.36 14.43 -3.40
N ARG A 33 10.58 14.70 -2.92
CA ARG A 33 11.26 16.00 -3.07
C ARG A 33 11.55 16.36 -4.53
N ASP A 34 12.00 15.39 -5.34
CA ASP A 34 12.36 15.64 -6.74
C ASP A 34 11.12 16.06 -7.52
N LEU A 35 9.99 15.40 -7.25
CA LEU A 35 8.70 15.75 -7.83
C LEU A 35 8.21 17.12 -7.35
N ALA A 36 8.27 17.39 -6.04
CA ALA A 36 7.84 18.67 -5.49
C ALA A 36 8.69 19.84 -5.98
N GLU A 37 10.01 19.69 -6.08
CA GLU A 37 10.93 20.70 -6.62
C GLU A 37 10.64 20.98 -8.10
N THR A 38 10.38 19.94 -8.89
CA THR A 38 9.98 20.08 -10.29
C THR A 38 8.68 20.88 -10.41
N LEU A 39 7.71 20.60 -9.55
CA LEU A 39 6.44 21.33 -9.50
C LEU A 39 6.60 22.76 -8.94
N ASP A 40 7.52 22.99 -8.01
CA ASP A 40 7.82 24.32 -7.43
C ASP A 40 8.54 25.24 -8.43
N ALA A 41 9.38 24.66 -9.29
CA ALA A 41 10.12 25.37 -10.33
C ALA A 41 9.27 25.71 -11.58
N ALA A 42 8.09 25.10 -11.73
CA ALA A 42 7.20 25.39 -12.83
C ALA A 42 6.81 26.88 -12.84
N PRO A 43 6.82 27.58 -14.00
CA PRO A 43 6.50 29.00 -14.05
C PRO A 43 5.10 29.29 -13.51
N ARG A 44 5.04 29.90 -12.31
CA ARG A 44 3.79 30.31 -11.66
C ARG A 44 2.93 31.11 -12.63
N GLY A 45 1.66 30.71 -12.75
CA GLY A 45 0.67 31.43 -13.56
C GLY A 45 0.71 31.21 -15.07
N ARG A 46 1.61 30.38 -15.64
CA ARG A 46 1.54 30.03 -17.08
C ARG A 46 0.53 28.93 -17.39
N SER A 47 0.20 28.06 -16.42
CA SER A 47 -0.84 27.04 -16.59
C SER A 47 -1.99 27.23 -15.61
N GLY A 48 -1.75 27.67 -14.36
CA GLY A 48 -2.76 27.67 -13.30
C GLY A 48 -3.42 26.30 -13.09
N ARG A 49 -2.80 25.22 -13.60
CA ARG A 49 -3.37 23.89 -13.62
C ARG A 49 -2.99 23.18 -12.34
N GLN A 50 -4.00 22.85 -11.54
CA GLN A 50 -3.85 21.91 -10.42
C GLN A 50 -3.22 20.60 -10.91
N VAL A 51 -2.31 20.05 -10.12
CA VAL A 51 -1.69 18.74 -10.39
C VAL A 51 -2.28 17.71 -9.45
N ARG A 52 -2.73 16.59 -10.01
CA ARG A 52 -3.29 15.46 -9.28
C ARG A 52 -2.50 14.20 -9.56
N LEU A 53 -2.02 13.55 -8.52
CA LEU A 53 -1.29 12.29 -8.61
C LEU A 53 -2.23 11.13 -8.32
N VAL A 54 -2.11 10.05 -9.10
CA VAL A 54 -2.67 8.75 -8.76
C VAL A 54 -1.53 7.76 -8.80
N MET A 55 -1.20 7.16 -7.66
CA MET A 55 -0.02 6.30 -7.54
C MET A 55 -0.40 4.89 -7.10
N SER A 56 -0.07 3.92 -7.95
CA SER A 56 -0.24 2.49 -7.70
C SER A 56 1.11 1.81 -7.50
N SER A 57 1.77 2.11 -6.38
CA SER A 57 3.05 1.52 -6.00
C SER A 57 3.14 1.30 -4.49
N CYS A 58 4.02 0.39 -4.05
CA CYS A 58 4.38 0.26 -2.64
C CYS A 58 4.82 1.62 -2.07
N PHE A 59 4.51 1.87 -0.80
CA PHE A 59 4.95 3.07 -0.07
C PHE A 59 4.51 4.42 -0.68
N SER A 60 3.60 4.40 -1.65
CA SER A 60 3.20 5.57 -2.43
C SER A 60 2.69 6.74 -1.59
N GLY A 61 2.16 6.48 -0.39
CA GLY A 61 1.68 7.51 0.53
C GLY A 61 2.76 8.50 0.98
N ALA A 62 4.05 8.17 0.81
CA ALA A 62 5.14 9.14 1.00
C ALA A 62 5.03 10.34 0.05
N PHE A 63 4.55 10.12 -1.17
CA PHE A 63 4.34 11.17 -2.16
C PHE A 63 3.13 12.05 -1.83
N ALA A 64 2.34 11.75 -0.79
CA ALA A 64 1.35 12.70 -0.29
C ALA A 64 2.01 13.99 0.22
N ASP A 65 3.30 13.96 0.59
CA ASP A 65 4.03 15.15 1.02
C ASP A 65 4.18 16.21 -0.09
N VAL A 66 3.94 15.89 -1.37
CA VAL A 66 3.94 16.87 -2.48
C VAL A 66 2.96 18.03 -2.29
N LEU A 67 1.97 17.89 -1.40
CA LEU A 67 1.07 18.97 -1.01
C LEU A 67 1.78 20.09 -0.23
N PHE A 68 2.99 19.82 0.29
CA PHE A 68 3.85 20.79 0.96
C PHE A 68 4.92 21.35 0.02
N THR A 69 5.41 22.55 0.34
CA THR A 69 6.55 23.15 -0.39
C THR A 69 7.78 22.25 -0.28
N ALA A 70 8.42 21.92 -1.41
CA ALA A 70 9.54 20.98 -1.50
C ALA A 70 9.30 19.60 -0.85
N ALA A 71 8.05 19.16 -0.73
CA ALA A 71 7.65 17.97 0.01
C ALA A 71 8.08 17.95 1.49
N ASP A 72 8.17 19.14 2.11
CA ASP A 72 8.56 19.29 3.50
C ASP A 72 7.41 19.87 4.34
N PRO A 73 6.82 19.09 5.27
CA PRO A 73 5.70 19.56 6.09
C PRO A 73 6.05 20.75 6.98
N THR A 74 7.32 21.00 7.28
CA THR A 74 7.74 22.16 8.08
C THR A 74 7.69 23.47 7.29
N ARG A 75 7.63 23.39 5.94
CA ARG A 75 7.57 24.54 5.03
C ARG A 75 6.15 24.95 4.66
N GLY A 76 5.14 24.29 5.23
CA GLY A 76 3.74 24.57 4.97
C GLY A 76 3.26 24.12 3.59
N ALA A 77 1.97 24.35 3.32
CA ALA A 77 1.34 23.97 2.05
C ALA A 77 2.05 24.61 0.86
N ALA A 78 2.11 23.89 -0.26
CA ALA A 78 2.62 24.41 -1.51
C ALA A 78 1.75 25.59 -2.00
N PRO A 79 2.33 26.64 -2.62
CA PRO A 79 1.55 27.78 -3.12
C PRO A 79 0.55 27.40 -4.21
N GLU A 80 0.87 26.40 -5.03
CA GLU A 80 -0.04 25.82 -6.02
C GLU A 80 -0.62 24.52 -5.47
N LEU A 81 -1.95 24.38 -5.58
CA LEU A 81 -2.66 23.21 -5.05
C LEU A 81 -2.25 21.94 -5.80
N ARG A 82 -1.75 20.97 -5.02
CA ARG A 82 -1.36 19.63 -5.47
C ARG A 82 -2.08 18.62 -4.61
N CYS A 83 -2.68 17.64 -5.25
CA CYS A 83 -3.41 16.60 -4.55
C CYS A 83 -3.08 15.22 -5.10
N GLY A 84 -3.50 14.17 -4.40
CA GLY A 84 -3.30 12.82 -4.89
C GLY A 84 -3.96 11.71 -4.10
N LEU A 85 -3.99 10.55 -4.75
CA LEU A 85 -4.57 9.30 -4.31
C LEU A 85 -3.50 8.21 -4.43
N PHE A 86 -3.27 7.47 -3.35
CA PHE A 86 -2.13 6.58 -3.20
C PHE A 86 -2.59 5.18 -2.78
N ALA A 87 -1.96 4.13 -3.31
CA ALA A 87 -2.32 2.73 -3.06
C ALA A 87 -2.11 2.26 -1.62
N SER A 88 -1.12 2.84 -0.93
CA SER A 88 -0.78 2.47 0.44
C SER A 88 -0.16 3.64 1.20
N THR A 89 -0.03 3.51 2.52
CA THR A 89 0.69 4.46 3.37
C THR A 89 2.20 4.42 3.10
N TRP A 90 2.94 5.41 3.60
CA TRP A 90 4.39 5.53 3.33
C TRP A 90 5.23 4.37 3.88
N ASP A 91 4.71 3.67 4.89
CA ASP A 91 5.37 2.60 5.65
C ASP A 91 4.88 1.20 5.25
N ARG A 92 4.02 1.09 4.23
CA ARG A 92 3.41 -0.19 3.83
C ARG A 92 3.58 -0.49 2.35
N PRO A 93 3.81 -1.78 2.00
CA PRO A 93 3.71 -2.21 0.62
C PRO A 93 2.25 -2.08 0.13
N SER A 94 2.08 -2.15 -1.18
CA SER A 94 0.79 -2.33 -1.82
C SER A 94 0.77 -3.63 -2.61
N SER A 95 -0.41 -4.20 -2.82
CA SER A 95 -0.69 -5.26 -3.76
C SER A 95 -0.42 -4.76 -5.19
N GLY A 96 0.00 -5.68 -6.06
CA GLY A 96 0.62 -5.37 -7.35
C GLY A 96 2.04 -5.92 -7.49
N CYS A 97 2.62 -6.43 -6.40
CA CYS A 97 3.85 -7.24 -6.41
C CYS A 97 3.57 -8.76 -6.41
N ASP A 98 2.33 -9.18 -6.68
CA ASP A 98 1.99 -10.61 -6.75
C ASP A 98 2.41 -11.15 -8.13
N PRO A 99 3.39 -12.08 -8.21
CA PRO A 99 3.81 -12.66 -9.47
C PRO A 99 2.80 -13.68 -10.01
N ASP A 100 1.80 -14.09 -9.22
CA ASP A 100 0.80 -15.06 -9.64
C ASP A 100 -0.24 -14.40 -10.58
N PRO A 101 -0.26 -14.75 -11.89
CA PRO A 101 -1.22 -14.19 -12.83
C PRO A 101 -2.66 -14.69 -12.59
N ASP A 102 -2.82 -15.81 -11.87
CA ASP A 102 -4.12 -16.41 -11.52
C ASP A 102 -4.66 -15.91 -10.18
N ALA A 103 -3.80 -15.30 -9.34
CA ALA A 103 -4.24 -14.51 -8.21
C ALA A 103 -4.94 -13.25 -8.72
N ARG A 104 -6.23 -13.38 -9.06
CA ARG A 104 -7.15 -12.30 -9.46
C ARG A 104 -7.42 -11.29 -8.33
N ARG A 105 -6.50 -11.14 -7.38
CA ARG A 105 -6.54 -10.19 -6.27
C ARG A 105 -6.26 -8.82 -6.87
N GLY A 106 -7.30 -8.20 -7.41
CA GLY A 106 -7.22 -6.88 -8.03
C GLY A 106 -6.70 -5.87 -7.01
N GLY A 107 -5.46 -5.45 -7.17
CA GLY A 107 -4.84 -4.43 -6.34
C GLY A 107 -5.43 -3.05 -6.57
N TYR A 108 -5.08 -2.09 -5.71
CA TYR A 108 -5.62 -0.73 -5.72
C TYR A 108 -5.79 -0.13 -7.12
N GLY A 109 -4.74 -0.14 -7.95
CA GLY A 109 -4.78 0.43 -9.29
C GLY A 109 -5.85 -0.20 -10.19
N ALA A 110 -5.97 -1.54 -10.16
CA ALA A 110 -6.97 -2.26 -10.93
C ALA A 110 -8.39 -1.96 -10.43
N GLN A 111 -8.60 -1.91 -9.11
CA GLN A 111 -9.90 -1.58 -8.52
C GLN A 111 -10.32 -0.15 -8.84
N LEU A 112 -9.39 0.81 -8.74
CA LEU A 112 -9.66 2.21 -9.06
C LEU A 112 -10.06 2.39 -10.53
N LEU A 113 -9.30 1.80 -11.46
CA LEU A 113 -9.59 1.92 -12.90
C LEU A 113 -10.92 1.25 -13.26
N ARG A 114 -11.24 0.11 -12.63
CA ARG A 114 -12.52 -0.58 -12.80
C ARG A 114 -13.69 0.22 -12.26
N ALA A 115 -13.52 0.84 -11.09
CA ALA A 115 -14.51 1.75 -10.52
C ALA A 115 -14.77 2.95 -11.46
N LEU A 116 -13.72 3.59 -12.01
CA LEU A 116 -13.90 4.65 -13.01
C LEU A 116 -14.65 4.19 -14.27
N ALA A 117 -14.48 2.92 -14.65
CA ALA A 117 -15.21 2.32 -15.77
C ALA A 117 -16.64 1.85 -15.39
N GLY A 118 -17.04 1.96 -14.13
CA GLY A 118 -18.32 1.46 -13.63
C GLY A 118 -18.42 -0.07 -13.63
N GLN A 119 -17.30 -0.79 -13.53
CA GLN A 119 -17.21 -2.23 -13.72
C GLN A 119 -16.59 -2.96 -12.52
N ARG A 120 -17.04 -4.18 -12.26
CA ARG A 120 -16.48 -5.12 -11.29
C ARG A 120 -15.39 -5.98 -11.92
N ALA A 121 -14.72 -6.80 -11.10
CA ALA A 121 -13.65 -7.69 -11.55
C ALA A 121 -14.06 -8.73 -12.59
N ASP A 122 -15.33 -9.13 -12.58
CA ASP A 122 -15.96 -10.07 -13.53
C ASP A 122 -16.57 -9.36 -14.76
N GLY A 123 -16.43 -8.03 -14.86
CA GLY A 123 -17.01 -7.21 -15.92
C GLY A 123 -18.47 -6.81 -15.70
N ALA A 124 -19.11 -7.23 -14.61
CA ALA A 124 -20.45 -6.79 -14.28
C ALA A 124 -20.46 -5.29 -13.91
N ALA A 125 -21.57 -4.60 -14.16
CA ALA A 125 -21.71 -3.20 -13.78
C ALA A 125 -21.70 -3.03 -12.25
N ILE A 126 -21.08 -1.96 -11.77
CA ILE A 126 -21.24 -1.49 -10.39
C ILE A 126 -22.53 -0.66 -10.34
N ASP A 127 -23.28 -0.78 -9.24
CA ASP A 127 -24.44 0.08 -8.99
C ASP A 127 -23.99 1.54 -8.88
N ALA A 128 -24.45 2.38 -9.80
CA ALA A 128 -24.10 3.79 -9.87
C ALA A 128 -24.40 4.53 -8.57
N ALA A 129 -25.50 4.19 -7.86
CA ALA A 129 -25.85 4.84 -6.60
C ALA A 129 -24.85 4.56 -5.46
N THR A 130 -24.06 3.49 -5.58
CA THR A 130 -23.00 3.15 -4.61
C THR A 130 -21.64 3.74 -4.94
N LEU A 131 -21.52 4.34 -6.13
CA LEU A 131 -20.26 4.81 -6.70
C LEU A 131 -20.25 6.32 -6.89
N ASP A 132 -21.38 6.90 -7.31
CA ASP A 132 -21.65 8.34 -7.35
C ASP A 132 -22.25 8.76 -6.00
N LEU A 133 -21.34 9.09 -5.07
CA LEU A 133 -21.60 9.37 -3.66
C LEU A 133 -22.06 10.82 -3.44
N ASP A 134 -21.76 11.75 -4.35
CA ASP A 134 -22.27 13.12 -4.30
C ASP A 134 -23.47 13.38 -5.24
N HIS A 135 -23.87 12.37 -6.01
CA HIS A 135 -25.04 12.33 -6.88
C HIS A 135 -25.00 13.37 -8.01
N ASP A 136 -23.80 13.65 -8.53
CA ASP A 136 -23.59 14.59 -9.64
C ASP A 136 -23.72 13.95 -11.03
N GLY A 137 -23.93 12.62 -11.08
CA GLY A 137 -24.07 11.84 -12.30
C GLY A 137 -22.75 11.35 -12.90
N HIS A 138 -21.62 11.63 -12.26
CA HIS A 138 -20.29 11.24 -12.68
C HIS A 138 -19.52 10.55 -11.54
N VAL A 139 -18.59 9.67 -11.91
CA VAL A 139 -17.70 9.02 -10.92
C VAL A 139 -16.38 9.78 -10.91
N SER A 140 -16.13 10.47 -9.82
CA SER A 140 -14.88 11.17 -9.55
C SER A 140 -13.73 10.22 -9.21
N LEU A 141 -12.50 10.73 -9.28
CA LEU A 141 -11.32 9.96 -8.87
C LEU A 141 -11.34 9.59 -7.38
N LEU A 142 -11.90 10.48 -6.55
CA LEU A 142 -12.00 10.23 -5.12
C LEU A 142 -13.06 9.15 -4.82
N GLU A 143 -14.18 9.12 -5.53
CA GLU A 143 -15.17 8.05 -5.43
C GLU A 143 -14.63 6.70 -5.93
N ALA A 144 -13.89 6.68 -7.03
CA ALA A 144 -13.22 5.48 -7.48
C ALA A 144 -12.17 4.97 -6.47
N HIS A 145 -11.44 5.88 -5.81
CA HIS A 145 -10.55 5.56 -4.71
C HIS A 145 -11.31 5.04 -3.47
N THR A 146 -12.45 5.63 -3.14
CA THR A 146 -13.36 5.15 -2.09
C THR A 146 -13.85 3.75 -2.36
N HIS A 147 -14.26 3.46 -3.61
CA HIS A 147 -14.64 2.11 -4.02
C HIS A 147 -13.47 1.14 -3.85
N ALA A 148 -12.26 1.52 -4.27
CA ALA A 148 -11.07 0.69 -4.08
C ALA A 148 -10.78 0.41 -2.59
N ARG A 149 -10.98 1.39 -1.70
CA ARG A 149 -10.85 1.22 -0.23
C ARG A 149 -11.92 0.30 0.35
N ALA A 150 -13.17 0.45 -0.06
CA ALA A 150 -14.30 -0.33 0.45
C ALA A 150 -14.32 -1.77 -0.09
N ALA A 151 -13.99 -1.93 -1.38
CA ALA A 151 -13.94 -3.23 -2.06
C ALA A 151 -12.66 -4.00 -1.71
N ALA A 152 -11.64 -3.35 -1.14
CA ALA A 152 -10.35 -3.96 -0.83
C ALA A 152 -10.53 -5.31 -0.12
N ALA A 153 -10.15 -6.37 -0.83
CA ALA A 153 -9.97 -7.73 -0.32
C ALA A 153 -8.46 -8.06 -0.16
N GLY A 154 -7.60 -7.05 -0.35
CA GLY A 154 -6.15 -7.12 -0.27
C GLY A 154 -5.59 -6.46 0.99
N PHE A 155 -4.27 -6.44 1.10
CA PHE A 155 -3.54 -5.81 2.20
C PHE A 155 -3.26 -4.31 1.98
N ASP A 156 -3.73 -3.74 0.87
CA ASP A 156 -3.63 -2.31 0.58
C ASP A 156 -4.26 -1.45 1.68
N VAL A 157 -3.63 -0.31 1.95
CA VAL A 157 -4.17 0.70 2.87
C VAL A 157 -4.13 2.07 2.16
N PRO A 158 -5.01 2.29 1.17
CA PRO A 158 -4.96 3.50 0.36
C PRO A 158 -5.13 4.76 1.20
N THR A 159 -4.51 5.86 0.75
CA THR A 159 -4.54 7.15 1.43
C THR A 159 -4.62 8.30 0.42
N THR A 160 -4.95 9.49 0.91
CA THR A 160 -5.01 10.72 0.10
C THR A 160 -4.10 11.83 0.63
N THR A 161 -3.98 12.92 -0.13
CA THR A 161 -3.35 14.17 0.35
C THR A 161 -4.16 14.88 1.43
N SER A 162 -5.50 14.87 1.35
CA SER A 162 -6.37 15.46 2.36
C SER A 162 -6.23 14.75 3.71
N GLU A 163 -6.10 13.42 3.70
CA GLU A 163 -5.75 12.62 4.87
C GLU A 163 -4.38 12.97 5.46
N ARG A 164 -3.38 13.16 4.59
CA ARG A 164 -2.02 13.56 5.01
C ARG A 164 -2.00 14.94 5.65
N TRP A 165 -2.78 15.87 5.11
CA TRP A 165 -2.96 17.22 5.65
C TRP A 165 -3.62 17.21 7.03
N LEU A 166 -4.71 16.45 7.21
CA LEU A 166 -5.37 16.32 8.51
C LEU A 166 -4.41 15.85 9.61
N ARG A 167 -3.59 14.84 9.33
CA ARG A 167 -2.58 14.34 10.27
C ARG A 167 -1.48 15.36 10.55
N HIS A 168 -1.06 16.14 9.54
CA HIS A 168 -0.11 17.24 9.75
C HIS A 168 -0.66 18.31 10.69
N VAL A 169 -1.91 18.74 10.48
CA VAL A 169 -2.57 19.73 11.33
C VAL A 169 -2.73 19.20 12.75
N ALA A 170 -3.14 17.94 12.89
CA ALA A 170 -3.27 17.28 14.18
C ALA A 170 -1.95 17.28 14.97
N THR A 171 -0.86 16.81 14.36
CA THR A 171 0.47 16.81 14.98
C THR A 171 0.91 18.23 15.36
N SER A 172 0.72 19.20 14.47
CA SER A 172 1.10 20.60 14.71
C SER A 172 0.26 21.25 15.82
N ALA A 173 -0.99 20.82 15.99
CA ALA A 173 -1.90 21.26 17.04
C ALA A 173 -1.79 20.45 18.35
N GLY A 174 -0.90 19.45 18.41
CA GLY A 174 -0.72 18.59 19.59
C GLY A 174 -1.88 17.62 19.84
N TRP A 175 -2.70 17.31 18.82
CA TRP A 175 -3.78 16.34 18.94
C TRP A 175 -3.23 14.91 18.89
N PRO A 176 -3.75 13.98 19.71
CA PRO A 176 -3.33 12.59 19.64
C PRO A 176 -3.70 11.97 18.28
N VAL A 177 -2.82 11.15 17.74
CA VAL A 177 -3.05 10.42 16.48
C VAL A 177 -2.63 8.96 16.71
N PRO A 178 -3.54 7.98 16.62
CA PRO A 178 -4.96 8.13 16.26
C PRO A 178 -5.79 8.80 17.37
N LEU A 179 -6.79 9.60 16.97
CA LEU A 179 -7.84 10.06 17.87
C LEU A 179 -8.78 8.87 18.16
N VAL A 180 -8.72 8.28 19.35
CA VAL A 180 -9.56 7.13 19.75
C VAL A 180 -10.39 7.50 20.98
N GLY A 181 -11.62 6.98 21.08
CA GLY A 181 -12.49 7.24 22.24
C GLY A 181 -13.08 8.65 22.32
N ALA A 182 -13.66 9.02 23.45
CA ALA A 182 -14.44 10.26 23.64
C ALA A 182 -13.59 11.44 24.12
N ASP A 183 -12.39 11.65 23.56
CA ASP A 183 -11.60 12.86 23.88
C ASP A 183 -12.37 14.12 23.44
N THR A 184 -12.53 15.02 24.40
CA THR A 184 -13.71 15.88 24.64
C THR A 184 -13.66 17.27 23.99
N ALA A 185 -13.16 17.39 22.76
CA ALA A 185 -13.30 18.65 22.00
C ALA A 185 -14.63 18.67 21.22
N PRO A 186 -15.26 19.85 21.02
CA PRO A 186 -16.47 19.93 20.22
C PRO A 186 -16.18 19.43 18.80
N SER A 187 -16.89 18.39 18.38
CA SER A 187 -16.92 17.95 16.99
C SER A 187 -18.06 18.66 16.29
N ALA A 188 -17.76 19.34 15.18
CA ALA A 188 -18.80 19.82 14.28
C ALA A 188 -19.23 18.66 13.37
N PRO A 189 -20.53 18.55 13.02
CA PRO A 189 -20.94 17.61 11.99
C PRO A 189 -20.22 17.95 10.68
N VAL A 190 -19.53 16.97 10.11
CA VAL A 190 -18.86 17.07 8.82
C VAL A 190 -19.42 15.98 7.91
N ALA A 191 -19.80 16.36 6.70
CA ALA A 191 -20.20 15.40 5.67
C ALA A 191 -18.95 14.94 4.93
N LEU A 192 -18.63 13.65 5.04
CA LEU A 192 -17.53 13.01 4.32
C LEU A 192 -18.06 11.73 3.69
N PRO A 193 -18.87 11.84 2.61
CA PRO A 193 -19.59 10.69 2.05
C PRO A 193 -18.66 9.53 1.68
N GLU A 194 -17.42 9.84 1.29
CA GLU A 194 -16.37 8.86 0.99
C GLU A 194 -15.89 8.10 2.23
N GLU A 195 -15.69 8.78 3.36
CA GLU A 195 -15.31 8.09 4.59
C GLU A 195 -16.49 7.32 5.19
N ASP A 196 -17.68 7.91 5.13
CA ASP A 196 -18.92 7.28 5.58
C ASP A 196 -19.22 6.02 4.76
N ALA A 197 -18.98 6.03 3.44
CA ALA A 197 -19.12 4.86 2.57
C ALA A 197 -18.13 3.73 2.92
N VAL A 198 -16.86 4.06 3.19
CA VAL A 198 -15.86 3.06 3.64
C VAL A 198 -16.28 2.45 4.98
N ILE A 199 -16.70 3.27 5.93
CA ILE A 199 -17.16 2.80 7.25
C ILE A 199 -18.40 1.91 7.11
N ALA A 200 -19.38 2.33 6.29
CA ALA A 200 -20.61 1.58 6.06
C ALA A 200 -20.36 0.23 5.35
N ALA A 201 -19.37 0.16 4.47
CA ALA A 201 -19.00 -1.08 3.78
C ALA A 201 -18.17 -2.02 4.67
N LEU A 202 -17.16 -1.50 5.37
CA LEU A 202 -16.22 -2.32 6.13
C LEU A 202 -16.70 -2.67 7.54
N GLY A 203 -17.40 -1.76 8.22
CA GLY A 203 -17.83 -1.96 9.61
C GLY A 203 -18.64 -3.24 9.81
N PRO A 204 -19.77 -3.44 9.10
CA PRO A 204 -20.55 -4.67 9.16
C PRO A 204 -19.78 -5.90 8.66
N ARG A 205 -19.02 -5.75 7.57
CA ARG A 205 -18.25 -6.85 6.96
C ARG A 205 -17.17 -7.42 7.90
N LEU A 206 -16.59 -6.56 8.73
CA LEU A 206 -15.57 -6.92 9.71
C LEU A 206 -16.16 -7.18 11.10
N GLU A 207 -17.49 -7.10 11.26
CA GLU A 207 -18.18 -7.20 12.55
C GLU A 207 -17.60 -6.26 13.62
N ALA A 208 -17.19 -5.06 13.19
CA ALA A 208 -16.51 -4.11 14.05
C ALA A 208 -17.48 -3.47 15.05
N ALA A 209 -17.32 -3.79 16.34
CA ALA A 209 -18.12 -3.23 17.45
C ALA A 209 -17.76 -1.77 17.82
N GLY A 210 -17.15 -1.02 16.90
CA GLY A 210 -16.70 0.36 17.08
C GLY A 210 -15.18 0.54 17.09
N GLU A 211 -14.74 1.80 17.17
CA GLU A 211 -13.33 2.21 16.98
C GLU A 211 -12.35 1.56 17.98
N LEU A 212 -12.74 1.40 19.24
CA LEU A 212 -11.91 0.74 20.25
C LEU A 212 -11.67 -0.73 19.92
N ALA A 213 -12.71 -1.44 19.46
CA ALA A 213 -12.60 -2.83 19.05
C ALA A 213 -11.73 -2.98 17.79
N VAL A 214 -11.85 -2.04 16.83
CA VAL A 214 -10.98 -1.96 15.65
C VAL A 214 -9.51 -1.83 16.07
N GLY A 215 -9.19 -0.89 16.96
CA GLY A 215 -7.82 -0.70 17.45
C GLY A 215 -7.27 -1.92 18.18
N ALA A 216 -8.07 -2.55 19.04
CA ALA A 216 -7.68 -3.76 19.75
C ALA A 216 -7.41 -4.95 18.79
N ARG A 217 -8.25 -5.10 17.76
CA ARG A 217 -8.09 -6.13 16.73
C ARG A 217 -6.83 -5.93 15.90
N ILE A 218 -6.54 -4.69 15.49
CA ILE A 218 -5.31 -4.34 14.78
C ILE A 218 -4.08 -4.67 15.63
N ALA A 219 -4.09 -4.28 16.91
CA ALA A 219 -2.98 -4.55 17.81
C ALA A 219 -2.75 -6.07 18.01
N ALA A 220 -3.83 -6.87 18.04
CA ALA A 220 -3.72 -8.32 18.09
C ALA A 220 -3.10 -8.90 16.80
N LEU A 221 -3.61 -8.52 15.63
CA LEU A 221 -3.10 -8.95 14.33
C LEU A 221 -1.62 -8.55 14.12
N GLN A 222 -1.21 -7.38 14.59
CA GLN A 222 0.18 -6.94 14.52
C GLN A 222 1.11 -7.78 15.40
N ARG A 223 0.66 -8.20 16.60
CA ARG A 223 1.42 -9.16 17.42
C ARG A 223 1.53 -10.51 16.75
N ASP A 224 0.44 -11.00 16.15
CA ASP A 224 0.43 -12.27 15.43
C ASP A 224 1.39 -12.22 14.22
N LEU A 225 1.37 -11.12 13.46
CA LEU A 225 2.30 -10.89 12.35
C LEU A 225 3.76 -10.86 12.81
N ALA A 226 4.07 -10.17 13.92
CA ALA A 226 5.44 -10.15 14.45
C ALA A 226 5.93 -11.56 14.82
N ALA A 227 5.05 -12.41 15.38
CA ALA A 227 5.38 -13.81 15.66
C ALA A 227 5.55 -14.64 14.37
N LEU A 228 4.73 -14.38 13.34
CA LEU A 228 4.86 -15.03 12.03
C LEU A 228 6.14 -14.61 11.30
N ASP A 229 6.54 -13.33 11.39
CA ASP A 229 7.80 -12.83 10.83
C ASP A 229 9.00 -13.53 11.48
N GLN A 230 8.98 -13.71 12.81
CA GLN A 230 10.02 -14.48 13.52
C GLN A 230 10.04 -15.95 13.08
N ALA A 231 8.87 -16.58 12.92
CA ALA A 231 8.78 -17.97 12.47
C ALA A 231 9.27 -18.14 11.02
N LEU A 232 8.96 -17.18 10.15
CA LEU A 232 9.42 -17.16 8.76
C LEU A 232 10.94 -16.99 8.68
N ALA A 233 11.51 -16.07 9.49
CA ALA A 233 12.95 -15.87 9.55
C ALA A 233 13.67 -17.15 9.99
N ALA A 234 13.19 -17.80 11.06
CA ALA A 234 13.77 -19.07 11.55
C ALA A 234 13.62 -20.22 10.53
N ALA A 235 12.48 -20.30 9.83
CA ALA A 235 12.28 -21.29 8.77
C ALA A 235 13.23 -21.06 7.58
N SER A 236 13.40 -19.79 7.17
CA SER A 236 14.29 -19.41 6.07
C SER A 236 15.76 -19.70 6.39
N GLU A 237 16.18 -19.47 7.64
CA GLU A 237 17.53 -19.83 8.11
C GLU A 237 17.73 -21.36 8.09
N ALA A 238 16.75 -22.13 8.57
CA ALA A 238 16.82 -23.59 8.52
C ALA A 238 16.82 -24.15 7.09
N GLU A 239 16.09 -23.51 6.17
CA GLU A 239 16.11 -23.85 4.74
C GLU A 239 17.48 -23.57 4.12
N ALA A 240 18.05 -22.39 4.37
CA ALA A 240 19.38 -22.03 3.88
C ALA A 240 20.45 -23.00 4.39
N ASP A 241 20.44 -23.31 5.69
CA ASP A 241 21.35 -24.28 6.29
C ASP A 241 21.21 -25.68 5.67
N ALA A 242 19.98 -26.11 5.38
CA ALA A 242 19.73 -27.41 4.74
C ALA A 242 20.16 -27.42 3.27
N ALA A 243 19.95 -26.31 2.55
CA ALA A 243 20.39 -26.12 1.18
C ALA A 243 21.92 -26.16 1.08
N ASP A 244 22.63 -25.50 1.99
CA ASP A 244 24.10 -25.48 2.04
C ASP A 244 24.66 -26.90 2.30
N ARG A 245 24.05 -27.65 3.23
CA ARG A 245 24.46 -29.05 3.51
C ARG A 245 24.30 -29.94 2.28
N ILE A 246 23.12 -29.93 1.65
CA ILE A 246 22.89 -30.80 0.49
C ILE A 246 23.71 -30.36 -0.73
N ALA A 247 23.96 -29.05 -0.89
CA ALA A 247 24.85 -28.54 -1.93
C ALA A 247 26.29 -29.04 -1.73
N ALA A 248 26.82 -28.94 -0.51
CA ALA A 248 28.17 -29.43 -0.20
C ALA A 248 28.32 -30.94 -0.47
N GLU A 249 27.33 -31.74 -0.05
CA GLU A 249 27.28 -33.19 -0.31
C GLU A 249 27.20 -33.51 -1.81
N THR A 250 26.39 -32.76 -2.55
CA THR A 250 26.23 -32.91 -4.01
C THR A 250 27.55 -32.61 -4.72
N LEU A 251 28.20 -31.50 -4.37
CA LEU A 251 29.45 -31.05 -4.99
C LEU A 251 30.65 -31.91 -4.59
N ALA A 252 30.62 -32.55 -3.42
CA ALA A 252 31.63 -33.55 -3.05
C ALA A 252 31.58 -34.77 -4.00
N ARG A 253 30.39 -35.11 -4.51
CA ARG A 253 30.17 -36.25 -5.40
C ARG A 253 30.29 -35.91 -6.89
N TRP A 254 29.79 -34.75 -7.28
CA TRP A 254 29.86 -34.23 -8.65
C TRP A 254 30.36 -32.77 -8.65
N PRO A 255 31.68 -32.54 -8.49
CA PRO A 255 32.24 -31.19 -8.35
C PRO A 255 31.97 -30.28 -9.55
N VAL A 256 31.89 -30.87 -10.75
CA VAL A 256 31.63 -30.12 -11.99
C VAL A 256 30.26 -29.45 -12.02
N LEU A 257 29.32 -29.79 -11.12
CA LEU A 257 28.00 -29.18 -11.06
C LEU A 257 27.99 -27.77 -10.41
N ASP A 258 29.10 -27.33 -9.81
CA ASP A 258 29.23 -26.00 -9.21
C ASP A 258 29.19 -24.88 -10.27
N ASP A 259 29.66 -25.15 -11.48
CA ASP A 259 29.73 -24.18 -12.57
C ASP A 259 29.00 -24.70 -13.82
N PRO A 260 27.85 -24.11 -14.21
CA PRO A 260 27.13 -24.51 -15.43
C PRO A 260 27.91 -24.24 -16.73
N TRP A 261 29.01 -23.47 -16.67
CA TRP A 261 29.90 -23.18 -17.80
C TRP A 261 31.15 -24.08 -17.82
N HIS A 262 31.30 -25.00 -16.87
CA HIS A 262 32.39 -25.97 -16.90
C HIS A 262 32.30 -26.85 -18.16
N PRO A 263 33.41 -27.12 -18.88
CA PRO A 263 33.39 -27.88 -20.14
C PRO A 263 32.70 -29.25 -20.03
N ASP A 264 32.78 -29.89 -18.86
CA ASP A 264 32.21 -31.21 -18.61
C ASP A 264 30.79 -31.18 -18.02
N TYR A 265 30.22 -30.02 -17.66
CA TYR A 265 28.93 -29.91 -16.96
C TYR A 265 27.81 -30.67 -17.68
N ALA A 266 27.63 -30.37 -18.98
CA ALA A 266 26.57 -30.97 -19.78
C ALA A 266 26.77 -32.48 -19.99
N ALA A 267 28.03 -32.91 -20.16
CA ALA A 267 28.36 -34.33 -20.32
C ALA A 267 28.07 -35.10 -19.02
N THR A 268 28.49 -34.57 -17.87
CA THR A 268 28.22 -35.16 -16.56
C THR A 268 26.73 -35.23 -16.27
N LEU A 269 25.95 -34.16 -16.50
CA LEU A 269 24.49 -34.24 -16.34
C LEU A 269 23.83 -35.27 -17.26
N ALA A 270 24.30 -35.40 -18.50
CA ALA A 270 23.73 -36.36 -19.44
C ALA A 270 24.02 -37.81 -19.03
N THR A 271 25.25 -38.09 -18.57
CA THR A 271 25.70 -39.43 -18.18
C THR A 271 25.23 -39.84 -16.79
N GLU A 272 25.25 -38.93 -15.82
CA GLU A 272 25.00 -39.23 -14.40
C GLU A 272 23.56 -38.91 -13.95
N ARG A 273 22.67 -38.48 -14.85
CA ARG A 273 21.29 -38.06 -14.52
C ARG A 273 20.59 -39.00 -13.55
N GLU A 274 20.52 -40.29 -13.88
CA GLU A 274 19.80 -41.28 -13.07
C GLU A 274 20.45 -41.47 -11.69
N ALA A 275 21.79 -41.41 -11.62
CA ALA A 275 22.53 -41.50 -10.37
C ALA A 275 22.31 -40.26 -9.49
N ILE A 276 22.29 -39.06 -10.08
CA ILE A 276 22.00 -37.79 -9.41
C ILE A 276 20.56 -37.80 -8.87
N GLU A 277 19.58 -38.10 -9.71
CA GLU A 277 18.17 -38.17 -9.29
C GLU A 277 17.94 -39.24 -8.22
N GLY A 278 18.54 -40.43 -8.40
CA GLY A 278 18.43 -41.53 -7.43
C GLY A 278 19.06 -41.18 -6.09
N TRP A 279 20.19 -40.46 -6.10
CA TRP A 279 20.84 -39.98 -4.90
C TRP A 279 19.94 -38.99 -4.15
N PHE A 280 19.45 -37.93 -4.80
CA PHE A 280 18.52 -36.97 -4.16
C PHE A 280 17.28 -37.67 -3.59
N LYS A 281 16.64 -38.58 -4.35
CA LYS A 281 15.45 -39.32 -3.88
C LYS A 281 15.71 -40.13 -2.61
N ALA A 282 16.94 -40.60 -2.39
CA ALA A 282 17.30 -41.41 -1.23
C ALA A 282 18.02 -40.61 -0.12
N HIS A 283 18.46 -39.37 -0.38
CA HIS A 283 19.33 -38.63 0.54
C HIS A 283 18.56 -37.98 1.68
N ALA A 284 18.97 -38.27 2.93
CA ALA A 284 18.32 -37.71 4.12
C ALA A 284 18.38 -36.17 4.15
N ASP A 285 19.52 -35.57 3.79
CA ASP A 285 19.65 -34.10 3.80
C ASP A 285 18.81 -33.43 2.70
N TYR A 286 18.53 -34.11 1.59
CA TYR A 286 17.64 -33.58 0.57
C TYR A 286 16.19 -33.57 1.06
N HIS A 287 15.75 -34.64 1.73
CA HIS A 287 14.45 -34.68 2.39
C HIS A 287 14.34 -33.63 3.50
N ALA A 288 15.43 -33.38 4.24
CA ALA A 288 15.48 -32.32 5.25
C ALA A 288 15.36 -30.93 4.61
N TYR A 289 16.03 -30.68 3.49
CA TYR A 289 15.88 -29.45 2.72
C TYR A 289 14.44 -29.26 2.22
N LEU A 290 13.82 -30.29 1.61
CA LEU A 290 12.43 -30.20 1.18
C LEU A 290 11.48 -29.91 2.33
N ALA A 291 11.67 -30.54 3.50
CA ALA A 291 10.86 -30.28 4.68
C ALA A 291 11.05 -28.85 5.23
N ALA A 292 12.26 -28.31 5.17
CA ALA A 292 12.57 -26.93 5.57
C ALA A 292 11.94 -25.93 4.59
N LYS A 293 12.08 -26.15 3.28
CA LYS A 293 11.41 -25.36 2.24
C LYS A 293 9.89 -25.34 2.43
N ASP A 294 9.28 -26.50 2.63
CA ASP A 294 7.85 -26.62 2.92
C ASP A 294 7.45 -25.83 4.18
N ALA A 295 8.33 -25.75 5.19
CA ALA A 295 8.09 -24.96 6.38
C ALA A 295 8.16 -23.45 6.10
N THR A 296 9.13 -23.00 5.30
CA THR A 296 9.21 -21.61 4.81
C THR A 296 7.97 -21.23 4.02
N ASP A 297 7.56 -22.06 3.05
CA ASP A 297 6.39 -21.81 2.20
C ASP A 297 5.11 -21.70 3.05
N ARG A 298 4.92 -22.61 4.03
CA ARG A 298 3.79 -22.52 4.99
C ARG A 298 3.85 -21.27 5.88
N ALA A 299 5.04 -20.90 6.37
CA ALA A 299 5.21 -19.70 7.20
C ALA A 299 4.88 -18.43 6.40
N SER A 300 5.36 -18.36 5.16
CA SER A 300 5.07 -17.26 4.23
C SER A 300 3.56 -17.16 3.94
N ALA A 301 2.91 -18.27 3.60
CA ALA A 301 1.48 -18.27 3.30
C ALA A 301 0.63 -17.79 4.50
N ARG A 302 0.96 -18.22 5.72
CA ARG A 302 0.28 -17.75 6.95
C ARG A 302 0.50 -16.27 7.21
N ARG A 303 1.70 -15.77 6.95
CA ARG A 303 2.03 -14.35 7.05
C ARG A 303 1.21 -13.53 6.05
N ASP A 304 1.11 -13.99 4.80
CA ASP A 304 0.36 -13.31 3.76
C ASP A 304 -1.14 -13.28 4.06
N GLU A 305 -1.71 -14.38 4.58
CA GLU A 305 -3.09 -14.44 5.06
C GLU A 305 -3.35 -13.44 6.19
N ALA A 306 -2.41 -13.30 7.14
CA ALA A 306 -2.51 -12.34 8.22
C ALA A 306 -2.45 -10.88 7.72
N LEU A 307 -1.61 -10.59 6.71
CA LEU A 307 -1.55 -9.27 6.06
C LEU A 307 -2.86 -8.93 5.33
N LEU A 308 -3.42 -9.90 4.59
CA LEU A 308 -4.72 -9.76 3.91
C LEU A 308 -5.86 -9.51 4.91
N THR A 309 -5.78 -10.14 6.09
CA THR A 309 -6.73 -9.89 7.17
C THR A 309 -6.54 -8.49 7.75
N LEU A 310 -5.30 -8.03 7.95
CA LEU A 310 -5.01 -6.75 8.58
C LEU A 310 -5.40 -5.52 7.72
N GLY A 311 -5.22 -5.57 6.40
CA GLY A 311 -5.45 -4.43 5.49
C GLY A 311 -6.82 -3.75 5.65
N PRO A 312 -7.95 -4.50 5.59
CA PRO A 312 -9.28 -3.94 5.79
C PRO A 312 -9.49 -3.29 7.16
N TRP A 313 -8.92 -3.85 8.23
CA TRP A 313 -9.00 -3.25 9.57
C TRP A 313 -8.28 -1.92 9.65
N LEU A 314 -7.08 -1.82 9.04
CA LEU A 314 -6.33 -0.56 8.96
C LEU A 314 -7.09 0.48 8.13
N THR A 315 -7.66 0.08 7.00
CA THR A 315 -8.47 0.97 6.16
C THR A 315 -9.68 1.52 6.92
N LEU A 316 -10.39 0.66 7.68
CA LEU A 316 -11.50 1.07 8.54
C LEU A 316 -11.03 2.04 9.64
N GLN A 317 -9.94 1.73 10.34
CA GLN A 317 -9.36 2.63 11.36
C GLN A 317 -9.05 4.01 10.79
N ARG A 318 -8.43 4.07 9.60
CA ARG A 318 -8.09 5.34 8.95
C ARG A 318 -9.31 6.14 8.53
N ALA A 319 -10.40 5.48 8.10
CA ALA A 319 -11.64 6.17 7.76
C ALA A 319 -12.25 6.84 9.00
N HIS A 320 -12.31 6.11 10.13
CA HIS A 320 -12.74 6.66 11.43
C HIS A 320 -11.86 7.84 11.87
N GLU A 321 -10.54 7.66 11.82
CA GLU A 321 -9.57 8.70 12.20
C GLU A 321 -9.72 9.96 11.34
N THR A 322 -9.83 9.80 10.02
CA THR A 322 -10.01 10.90 9.05
C THR A 322 -11.29 11.66 9.34
N ARG A 323 -12.41 10.95 9.56
CA ARG A 323 -13.70 11.54 9.91
C ARG A 323 -13.62 12.37 11.18
N ARG A 324 -12.94 11.86 12.21
CA ARG A 324 -12.73 12.58 13.48
C ARG A 324 -11.84 13.79 13.33
N LEU A 325 -10.71 13.66 12.65
CA LEU A 325 -9.78 14.76 12.41
C LEU A 325 -10.44 15.89 11.62
N ALA A 326 -11.23 15.54 10.60
CA ALA A 326 -12.01 16.51 9.85
C ALA A 326 -13.06 17.22 10.71
N ALA A 327 -13.74 16.51 11.61
CA ALA A 327 -14.72 17.12 12.53
C ALA A 327 -14.06 18.09 13.53
N HIS A 328 -12.85 17.77 14.01
CA HIS A 328 -12.06 18.66 14.87
C HIS A 328 -11.58 19.90 14.10
N LEU A 329 -11.05 19.70 12.89
CA LEU A 329 -10.65 20.79 12.01
C LEU A 329 -11.85 21.69 11.64
N ALA A 330 -13.03 21.10 11.42
CA ALA A 330 -14.26 21.83 11.14
C ALA A 330 -14.70 22.73 12.30
N ALA A 331 -14.60 22.24 13.54
CA ALA A 331 -14.93 23.02 14.72
C ALA A 331 -13.96 24.20 14.95
N ARG A 332 -12.69 24.03 14.59
CA ARG A 332 -11.67 25.09 14.66
C ARG A 332 -11.80 26.12 13.53
N GLY A 333 -12.14 25.67 12.33
CA GLY A 333 -12.16 26.51 11.12
C GLY A 333 -10.77 26.99 10.72
N GLY A 334 -10.70 28.13 10.01
CA GLY A 334 -9.45 28.79 9.65
C GLY A 334 -8.80 28.30 8.34
N PRO A 335 -7.60 28.82 8.01
CA PRO A 335 -6.90 28.53 6.76
C PRO A 335 -6.62 27.03 6.54
N GLU A 336 -6.41 26.29 7.62
CA GLU A 336 -6.18 24.85 7.56
C GLU A 336 -7.41 24.09 7.08
N ARG A 337 -8.62 24.56 7.46
CA ARG A 337 -9.87 24.01 6.96
C ARG A 337 -10.08 24.33 5.48
N THR A 338 -9.80 25.57 5.07
CA THR A 338 -9.86 25.96 3.65
C THR A 338 -8.92 25.10 2.78
N THR A 339 -7.70 24.83 3.29
CA THR A 339 -6.74 23.96 2.59
C THR A 339 -7.26 22.53 2.47
N PHE A 340 -7.85 21.98 3.54
CA PHE A 340 -8.47 20.66 3.51
C PHE A 340 -9.60 20.55 2.49
N ASP A 341 -10.51 21.53 2.46
CA ASP A 341 -11.63 21.55 1.51
C ASP A 341 -11.13 21.66 0.05
N ALA A 342 -10.10 22.49 -0.19
CA ALA A 342 -9.46 22.62 -1.50
C ALA A 342 -8.79 21.33 -1.97
N LEU A 343 -8.05 20.65 -1.09
CA LEU A 343 -7.43 19.35 -1.40
C LEU A 343 -8.50 18.32 -1.81
N ARG A 344 -9.61 18.26 -1.07
CA ARG A 344 -10.71 17.35 -1.39
C ARG A 344 -11.40 17.66 -2.72
N ALA A 345 -11.61 18.93 -3.03
CA ALA A 345 -12.14 19.35 -4.33
C ALA A 345 -11.20 18.93 -5.47
N CYS A 346 -9.88 19.13 -5.29
CA CYS A 346 -8.86 18.68 -6.24
C CYS A 346 -8.85 17.16 -6.42
N GLU A 347 -8.98 16.39 -5.32
CA GLU A 347 -9.01 14.92 -5.33
C GLU A 347 -10.20 14.39 -6.14
N ARG A 348 -11.40 14.97 -5.95
CA ARG A 348 -12.59 14.69 -6.78
C ARG A 348 -12.37 15.10 -8.23
N GLY A 349 -11.70 16.22 -8.45
CA GLY A 349 -11.44 16.79 -9.77
C GLY A 349 -12.40 17.88 -10.16
N LEU A 350 -13.04 18.47 -9.17
CA LEU A 350 -13.79 19.70 -9.31
C LEU A 350 -12.81 20.82 -9.66
N ALA A 351 -13.23 21.72 -10.55
CA ALA A 351 -12.46 22.93 -10.83
C ALA A 351 -12.35 23.79 -9.55
N PRO A 352 -11.23 24.51 -9.34
CA PRO A 352 -11.05 25.39 -8.18
C PRO A 352 -12.09 26.50 -8.09
#